data_AF-A0A257JCA1-F1
#
_entry.id   AF-A0A257JCA1-F1
#
_cell.length_a   1.000
_cell.length_b   1.000
_cell.length_c   1.000
_cell.angle_alpha   90.00
_cell.angle_beta   90.00
_cell.angle_gamma   90.00
#
_symmetry.space_group_name_H-M   'P 1'
#
loop_
_entity.id
_entity.type
_entity.pdbx_description
1 polymer ?
#
loop_
_entity_poly.entity_id
_entity_poly.type
_entity_poly.pdbx_seq_one_letter_code
_entity_poly.pdbx_strand_id
1 'polypeptide(L)'
;MIGSERPLKLMFRRAALSALLFSSLVLVGCGSASDAPPTAQALPTVRVAIVATSASALEIQAIGTAMWRQETPLGFTSDGQIARILVNEGDIVRRGQLLATLDTTPIVAELSVAQAEA
;
A
#
# COMPACT_ATOMS: atom_id res chain seq x y z
N MET A 1 4.81 -83.57 -90.86
CA MET A 1 3.50 -83.47 -90.20
C MET A 1 3.69 -83.01 -88.76
N ILE A 2 3.11 -81.85 -88.41
CA ILE A 2 2.54 -81.37 -87.11
C ILE A 2 3.37 -81.59 -85.82
N GLY A 3 3.60 -80.61 -84.94
CA GLY A 3 2.98 -79.30 -84.77
C GLY A 3 3.63 -78.49 -83.64
N SER A 4 3.52 -77.17 -83.80
CA SER A 4 4.06 -76.08 -83.01
C SER A 4 3.16 -75.71 -81.83
N GLU A 5 3.55 -75.93 -80.58
CA GLU A 5 2.85 -75.38 -79.42
C GLU A 5 3.85 -75.27 -78.25
N ARG A 6 4.05 -74.06 -77.66
CA ARG A 6 4.51 -73.74 -76.27
C ARG A 6 5.38 -72.46 -76.08
N PRO A 7 5.30 -71.37 -76.88
CA PRO A 7 5.87 -70.08 -76.45
C PRO A 7 5.07 -69.45 -75.28
N LEU A 8 3.84 -69.92 -75.03
CA LEU A 8 2.89 -69.31 -74.10
C LEU A 8 3.20 -69.55 -72.60
N LYS A 9 3.79 -70.70 -72.24
CA LYS A 9 4.12 -71.02 -70.83
C LYS A 9 5.24 -70.14 -70.27
N LEU A 10 6.12 -69.61 -71.11
CA LEU A 10 7.26 -68.79 -70.68
C LEU A 10 6.84 -67.33 -70.43
N MET A 11 5.89 -66.79 -71.21
CA MET A 11 5.29 -65.47 -70.98
C MET A 11 4.46 -65.43 -69.71
N PHE A 12 3.66 -66.48 -69.41
CA PHE A 12 2.86 -66.54 -68.18
C PHE A 12 3.72 -66.60 -66.91
N ARG A 13 4.87 -67.30 -66.96
CA ARG A 13 5.82 -67.35 -65.83
C ARG A 13 6.50 -66.01 -65.57
N ARG A 14 6.81 -65.24 -66.61
CA ARG A 14 7.39 -63.89 -66.50
C ARG A 14 6.38 -62.90 -65.93
N ALA A 15 5.11 -62.98 -66.35
CA ALA A 15 4.02 -62.16 -65.82
C ALA A 15 3.73 -62.46 -64.33
N ALA A 16 3.78 -63.74 -63.93
CA ALA A 16 3.65 -64.12 -62.52
C ALA A 16 4.81 -63.60 -61.66
N LEU A 17 6.05 -63.64 -62.19
CA LEU A 17 7.23 -63.12 -61.48
C LEU A 17 7.16 -61.59 -61.30
N SER A 18 6.72 -60.85 -62.33
CA SER A 18 6.57 -59.39 -62.24
C SER A 18 5.46 -58.97 -61.28
N ALA A 19 4.34 -59.71 -61.25
CA ALA A 19 3.25 -59.47 -60.30
C ALA A 19 3.69 -59.70 -58.85
N LEU A 20 4.50 -60.74 -58.60
CA LEU A 20 5.02 -61.04 -57.27
C LEU A 20 6.00 -59.95 -56.79
N LEU A 21 6.89 -59.49 -57.67
CA LEU A 21 7.81 -58.38 -57.40
C LEU A 21 7.07 -57.08 -57.09
N PHE A 22 6.05 -56.74 -57.88
CA PHE A 22 5.24 -55.54 -57.66
C PHE A 22 4.48 -55.59 -56.33
N SER A 23 3.93 -56.75 -55.97
CA SER A 23 3.27 -56.96 -54.67
C SER A 23 4.23 -56.76 -53.49
N SER A 24 5.46 -57.29 -53.59
CA SER A 24 6.47 -57.09 -52.54
C SER A 24 6.87 -55.63 -52.34
N LEU A 25 6.88 -54.84 -53.42
CA LEU A 25 7.23 -53.43 -53.37
C LEU A 25 6.13 -52.58 -52.70
N VAL A 26 4.87 -52.93 -52.90
CA VAL A 26 3.73 -52.25 -52.26
C VAL A 26 3.68 -52.52 -50.76
N LEU A 27 4.07 -53.72 -50.30
CA LEU A 27 4.08 -54.05 -48.87
C LEU A 27 5.14 -53.26 -48.06
N VAL A 28 6.28 -52.91 -48.66
CA VAL A 28 7.35 -52.15 -47.96
C VAL A 28 6.91 -50.70 -47.65
N GLY A 29 5.99 -50.13 -48.43
CA GLY A 29 5.51 -48.75 -48.24
C GLY A 29 4.41 -48.58 -47.19
N CYS A 30 3.75 -49.65 -46.74
CA CYS A 30 2.59 -49.58 -45.85
C CYS A 30 2.94 -49.74 -44.34
N GLY A 31 4.23 -49.70 -43.99
CA GLY A 31 4.74 -50.10 -42.68
C GLY A 31 5.30 -48.99 -41.79
N SER A 32 5.15 -47.70 -42.12
CA SER A 32 5.66 -46.60 -41.29
C SER A 32 4.58 -46.02 -40.39
N ALA A 33 4.33 -46.69 -39.26
CA ALA A 33 3.69 -46.08 -38.09
C ALA A 33 4.76 -45.29 -37.33
N SER A 34 4.59 -43.96 -37.29
CA SER A 34 5.49 -43.05 -36.56
C SER A 34 5.12 -43.06 -35.07
N ASP A 35 5.86 -43.80 -34.25
CA ASP A 35 5.77 -43.74 -32.78
C ASP A 35 6.36 -42.42 -32.28
N ALA A 36 5.53 -41.38 -32.22
CA ALA A 36 5.85 -40.15 -31.50
C ALA A 36 5.31 -40.24 -30.05
N PRO A 37 6.13 -39.98 -29.02
CA PRO A 37 5.66 -39.99 -27.64
C PRO A 37 4.63 -38.87 -27.40
N PRO A 38 3.64 -39.07 -26.51
CA PRO A 38 2.64 -38.07 -26.20
C PRO A 38 3.29 -36.82 -25.58
N THR A 39 3.03 -35.65 -26.16
CA THR A 39 3.49 -34.36 -25.66
C THR A 39 2.84 -34.07 -24.30
N ALA A 40 3.65 -34.06 -23.24
CA ALA A 40 3.21 -33.62 -21.92
C ALA A 40 2.74 -32.16 -22.01
N GLN A 41 1.48 -31.90 -21.65
CA GLN A 41 0.91 -30.56 -21.63
C GLN A 41 1.61 -29.73 -20.54
N ALA A 42 2.28 -28.65 -20.92
CA ALA A 42 2.95 -27.77 -19.98
C ALA A 42 1.92 -27.07 -19.10
N LEU A 43 1.99 -27.28 -17.77
CA LEU A 43 1.12 -26.59 -16.82
C LEU A 43 1.46 -25.10 -16.79
N PRO A 44 0.44 -24.20 -16.76
CA PRO A 44 0.68 -22.77 -16.71
C PRO A 44 1.34 -22.39 -15.40
N THR A 45 2.46 -21.68 -15.48
CA THR A 45 3.16 -21.16 -14.30
C THR A 45 2.41 -19.95 -13.75
N VAL A 46 2.08 -19.98 -12.47
CA VAL A 46 1.42 -18.88 -11.75
C VAL A 46 2.32 -18.30 -10.67
N ARG A 47 2.21 -17.00 -10.43
CA ARG A 47 2.93 -16.31 -9.35
C ARG A 47 2.00 -16.18 -8.15
N VAL A 48 2.45 -16.64 -6.99
CA VAL A 48 1.75 -16.48 -5.72
C VAL A 48 2.58 -15.62 -4.77
N ALA A 49 1.91 -14.91 -3.87
CA ALA A 49 2.53 -14.20 -2.77
C ALA A 49 1.88 -14.69 -1.46
N ILE A 50 2.70 -14.94 -0.45
CA ILE A 50 2.24 -15.34 0.88
C ILE A 50 1.97 -14.06 1.68
N VAL A 51 0.74 -13.88 2.17
CA VAL A 51 0.37 -12.73 2.99
C VAL A 51 0.72 -13.02 4.44
N ALA A 52 1.52 -12.15 5.07
CA ALA A 52 1.79 -12.18 6.50
C ALA A 52 1.12 -10.97 7.16
N THR A 53 0.59 -11.17 8.37
CA THR A 53 0.03 -10.09 9.18
C THR A 53 1.16 -9.25 9.73
N SER A 54 1.25 -7.98 9.34
CA SER A 54 2.13 -7.00 9.96
C SER A 54 1.33 -6.12 10.91
N ALA A 55 1.85 -5.93 12.13
CA ALA A 55 1.31 -4.92 13.03
C ALA A 55 1.74 -3.55 12.50
N SER A 56 0.87 -2.90 11.72
CA SER A 56 1.06 -1.52 11.31
C SER A 56 0.50 -0.61 12.39
N ALA A 57 1.38 0.13 13.07
CA ALA A 57 0.94 1.20 13.96
C ALA A 57 0.51 2.40 13.12
N LEU A 58 -0.69 2.90 13.35
CA LEU A 58 -1.15 4.13 12.70
C LEU A 58 -0.39 5.31 13.31
N GLU A 59 0.56 5.87 12.55
CA GLU A 59 1.24 7.10 12.93
C GLU A 59 0.37 8.30 12.55
N ILE A 60 -0.06 9.08 13.55
CA ILE A 60 -0.81 10.31 13.34
C ILE A 60 0.13 11.49 13.58
N GLN A 61 0.40 12.25 12.52
CA GLN A 61 1.13 13.51 12.60
C GLN A 61 0.15 14.67 12.61
N ALA A 62 0.28 15.56 13.60
CA ALA A 62 -0.56 16.73 13.73
C ALA A 62 0.31 17.95 14.08
N ILE A 63 -0.12 19.12 13.60
CA ILE A 63 0.49 20.42 13.90
C ILE A 63 -0.47 21.16 14.82
N GLY A 64 0.06 21.73 15.89
CA GLY A 64 -0.71 22.52 16.84
C GLY A 64 0.14 23.63 17.44
N THR A 65 -0.52 24.61 18.05
CA THR A 65 0.15 25.68 18.79
C THR A 65 0.22 25.31 20.26
N ALA A 66 1.37 25.58 20.89
CA ALA A 66 1.49 25.47 22.33
C ALA A 66 0.76 26.65 22.98
N MET A 67 -0.12 26.35 23.93
CA MET A 67 -0.83 27.36 24.73
C MET A 67 -0.71 27.02 26.22
N TRP A 68 -0.77 28.04 27.05
CA TRP A 68 -0.78 27.87 28.50
C TRP A 68 -2.07 27.14 28.92
N ARG A 69 -1.95 26.14 29.80
CA ARG A 69 -3.12 25.42 30.34
C ARG A 69 -4.05 26.36 31.14
N GLN A 70 -3.46 27.35 31.81
CA GLN A 70 -4.15 28.34 32.61
C GLN A 70 -3.48 29.69 32.40
N GLU A 71 -4.26 30.67 31.98
CA GLU A 71 -3.87 32.07 31.91
C GLU A 71 -4.77 32.83 32.88
N THR A 72 -4.18 33.64 33.75
CA THR A 72 -4.94 34.48 34.67
C THR A 72 -4.84 35.91 34.18
N PRO A 73 -5.92 36.48 33.61
CA PRO A 73 -5.91 37.89 33.25
C PRO A 73 -5.71 38.70 34.54
N LEU A 74 -4.68 39.55 34.54
CA LEU A 74 -4.46 40.48 35.64
C LEU A 74 -5.45 41.63 35.48
N GLY A 75 -6.43 41.69 36.38
CA GLY A 75 -7.41 42.77 36.46
C GLY A 75 -7.53 43.24 37.91
N PHE A 76 -7.69 44.55 38.09
CA PHE A 76 -7.99 45.13 39.40
C PHE A 76 -9.50 45.05 39.64
N THR A 77 -9.91 44.79 40.89
CA THR A 77 -11.33 44.66 41.25
C THR A 77 -12.07 46.01 41.25
N SER A 78 -11.33 47.12 41.27
CA SER A 78 -11.85 48.47 41.19
C SER A 78 -11.24 49.18 39.98
N ASP A 79 -12.05 49.95 39.26
CA ASP A 79 -11.54 50.86 38.24
C ASP A 79 -10.56 51.87 38.87
N GLY A 80 -9.43 52.11 38.22
CA GLY A 80 -8.46 53.10 38.69
C GLY A 80 -7.15 53.09 37.90
N GLN A 81 -6.37 54.14 38.08
CA GLN A 81 -5.08 54.30 37.40
C GLN A 81 -3.98 53.53 38.13
N ILE A 82 -3.12 52.81 37.39
CA ILE A 82 -1.94 52.16 37.98
C ILE A 82 -0.98 53.25 38.48
N ALA A 83 -0.68 53.23 39.78
CA ALA A 83 0.33 54.10 40.36
C ALA A 83 1.73 53.57 40.08
N ARG A 84 1.96 52.26 40.32
CA ARG A 84 3.27 51.61 40.18
C ARG A 84 3.15 50.14 39.80
N ILE A 85 4.11 49.67 39.01
CA ILE A 85 4.37 48.25 38.75
C ILE A 85 5.64 47.86 39.51
N LEU A 86 5.60 46.71 40.20
CA LEU A 86 6.64 46.26 41.13
C LEU A 86 7.42 45.04 40.63
N VAL A 87 7.09 44.54 39.45
CA VAL A 87 7.70 43.36 38.81
C VAL A 87 8.03 43.67 37.36
N ASN A 88 9.01 42.96 36.81
CA ASN A 88 9.37 43.05 35.40
C ASN A 88 8.82 41.86 34.61
N GLU A 89 8.79 42.03 33.29
CA GLU A 89 8.45 40.96 32.37
C GLU A 89 9.45 39.80 32.52
N GLY A 90 8.93 38.58 32.63
CA GLY A 90 9.73 37.36 32.81
C GLY A 90 10.06 36.99 34.26
N ASP A 91 9.70 37.83 35.24
CA ASP A 91 9.92 37.53 36.66
C ASP A 91 9.05 36.35 37.14
N ILE A 92 9.63 35.48 37.97
CA ILE A 92 8.90 34.39 38.62
C ILE A 92 8.20 34.95 39.86
N VAL A 93 6.87 34.88 39.87
CA VAL A 93 6.04 35.41 40.96
C VAL A 93 5.33 34.29 41.72
N ARG A 94 5.02 34.54 43.00
CA ARG A 94 4.31 33.60 43.87
C ARG A 94 2.88 34.06 44.13
N ARG A 95 2.00 33.12 44.50
CA ARG A 95 0.62 33.44 44.89
C ARG A 95 0.63 34.43 46.07
N GLY A 96 -0.13 35.52 45.94
CA GLY A 96 -0.22 36.58 46.94
C GLY A 96 0.89 37.63 46.86
N GLN A 97 1.82 37.51 45.92
CA GLN A 97 2.82 38.56 45.69
C GLN A 97 2.18 39.81 45.08
N LEU A 98 2.50 40.97 45.64
CA LEU A 98 2.05 42.26 45.12
C LEU A 98 2.77 42.55 43.80
N LEU A 99 2.00 42.69 42.71
CA LEU A 99 2.54 42.92 41.36
C LEU A 99 2.49 44.40 40.94
N ALA A 100 1.42 45.10 41.34
CA ALA A 100 1.18 46.49 41.02
C ALA A 100 0.26 47.12 42.06
N THR A 101 0.29 48.45 42.16
CA THR A 101 -0.55 49.24 43.06
C THR A 101 -1.40 50.24 42.28
N LEU A 102 -2.65 50.40 42.70
CA LEU A 102 -3.58 51.41 42.18
C LEU A 102 -3.31 52.77 42.82
N ASP A 103 -3.60 53.87 42.11
CA ASP A 103 -3.72 55.19 42.71
C ASP A 103 -5.04 55.27 43.51
N THR A 104 -4.92 55.39 44.83
CA THR A 104 -6.06 55.43 45.75
C THR A 104 -6.48 56.84 46.13
N THR A 105 -5.87 57.88 45.56
CA THR A 105 -6.23 59.29 45.84
C THR A 105 -7.73 59.58 45.75
N PRO A 106 -8.46 59.18 44.69
CA PRO A 106 -9.89 59.44 44.60
C PRO A 106 -10.70 58.68 45.67
N ILE A 107 -10.34 57.43 45.95
CA ILE A 107 -11.01 56.57 46.94
C ILE A 107 -10.85 57.15 48.35
N VAL A 108 -9.65 57.61 48.69
CA VAL A 108 -9.36 58.22 50.00
C VAL A 108 -10.14 59.53 50.15
N ALA A 109 -10.24 60.34 49.09
CA ALA A 109 -11.02 61.57 49.12
C ALA A 109 -12.51 61.28 49.38
N GLU A 110 -13.10 60.31 48.66
CA GLU A 110 -14.50 59.91 48.85
C GLU A 110 -14.76 59.35 50.25
N LEU A 111 -13.86 58.50 50.75
CA LEU A 111 -13.95 57.95 52.10
C LEU A 111 -13.93 59.06 53.16
N SER A 112 -13.09 60.09 52.98
CA SER A 112 -12.98 61.19 53.93
C SER A 112 -14.26 62.03 54.01
N VAL A 113 -14.97 62.22 52.89
CA VAL A 113 -16.27 62.90 52.85
C VAL A 113 -17.31 62.06 53.58
N ALA A 114 -17.40 60.77 53.26
CA ALA A 114 -18.37 59.87 53.89
C ALA A 114 -18.19 59.75 55.42
N GLN A 115 -16.94 59.82 55.90
CA GLN A 115 -16.63 59.81 57.34
C GLN A 115 -16.99 61.12 58.05
N ALA A 116 -17.03 62.26 57.34
CA ALA A 116 -17.40 63.55 57.91
C ALA A 116 -18.91 63.78 57.96
N GLU A 117 -19.67 63.05 57.14
CA GLU A 117 -21.14 63.09 57.11
C GLU A 117 -21.79 62.11 58.11
N ALA A 118 -21.01 61.22 58.73
CA ALA A 118 -21.43 60.27 59.75
C ALA A 118 -21.33 60.85 61.17
#